data_AF-A0A453LRK0-F1
#
_entry.id   AF-A0A453LRK0-F1
#
_cell.length_a   1.000
_cell.length_b   1.000
_cell.length_c   1.000
_cell.angle_alpha   90.00
_cell.angle_beta   90.00
_cell.angle_gamma   90.00
#
_symmetry.space_group_name_H-M   'P 1'
#
loop_
_entity.id
_entity.type
_entity.pdbx_description
1 polymer ?
#
loop_
_entity_poly.entity_id
_entity_poly.type
_entity_poly.pdbx_seq_one_letter_code
_entity_poly.pdbx_strand_id
1 'polypeptide(L)'
;TNSNSGQNQVIPILVFVGLLFIPIGLACYAASNKVFEVVYRYDTKCVPKNMLHNKVGYIQNASINKTCTINLKIPNAMKRPIFIYYQLDRFYQNHRRYATSFNIAQLSDPKEEANADIKDCKPEAYAAKGIPVVPCGLVAWSLFNDTYSFARRPRRAGGIGGVEALRVIKSGISWRSERERLFGKHVYPKNFQNGSLVGGGRLDPRKPLSEQEELMVWMRTAA
;
A
#
# COMPACT_ATOMS: atom_id res chain seq x y z
N THR A 1 -21.79 -17.29 -55.19
CA THR A 1 -20.47 -17.91 -54.97
C THR A 1 -19.57 -16.93 -54.24
N ASN A 2 -19.54 -16.93 -52.89
CA ASN A 2 -18.49 -16.32 -52.03
C ASN A 2 -18.84 -16.46 -50.53
N SER A 3 -19.05 -17.69 -50.03
CA SER A 3 -19.27 -17.91 -48.59
C SER A 3 -18.35 -18.96 -47.96
N ASN A 4 -17.56 -19.70 -48.74
CA ASN A 4 -16.79 -20.86 -48.24
C ASN A 4 -15.28 -20.62 -48.06
N SER A 5 -14.72 -19.48 -48.48
CA SER A 5 -13.26 -19.24 -48.35
C SER A 5 -12.85 -18.73 -46.96
N GLY A 6 -13.74 -18.01 -46.25
CA GLY A 6 -13.45 -17.48 -44.91
C GLY A 6 -13.47 -18.54 -43.81
N GLN A 7 -14.40 -19.51 -43.87
CA GLN A 7 -14.52 -20.56 -42.85
C GLN A 7 -13.29 -21.50 -42.80
N ASN A 8 -12.68 -21.79 -43.95
CA ASN A 8 -11.52 -22.70 -44.04
C ASN A 8 -10.22 -22.10 -43.48
N GLN A 9 -10.14 -20.78 -43.27
CA GLN A 9 -8.97 -20.13 -42.67
C GLN A 9 -9.12 -19.89 -41.16
N VAL A 10 -10.35 -19.77 -40.65
CA VAL A 10 -10.60 -19.46 -39.23
C VAL A 10 -10.31 -20.67 -38.34
N ILE A 11 -10.73 -21.87 -38.73
CA ILE A 11 -10.53 -23.11 -37.95
C ILE A 11 -9.04 -23.39 -37.65
N PRO A 12 -8.12 -23.41 -38.63
CA PRO A 12 -6.71 -23.69 -38.36
C PRO A 12 -6.05 -22.60 -37.48
N ILE A 13 -6.46 -21.33 -37.63
CA ILE A 13 -5.97 -20.24 -36.78
C ILE A 13 -6.41 -20.46 -35.33
N LEU A 14 -7.68 -20.80 -35.09
CA LEU A 14 -8.18 -21.07 -33.74
C LEU A 14 -7.49 -22.29 -33.11
N VAL A 15 -7.24 -23.34 -33.89
CA VAL A 15 -6.48 -24.52 -33.41
C VAL A 15 -5.05 -24.12 -33.04
N PHE A 16 -4.37 -23.32 -33.86
CA PHE A 16 -3.02 -22.83 -33.57
C PHE A 16 -2.98 -21.98 -32.29
N VAL A 17 -3.92 -21.05 -32.13
CA VAL A 17 -4.04 -20.23 -30.91
C VAL A 17 -4.30 -21.12 -29.69
N GLY A 18 -5.14 -22.14 -29.82
CA GLY A 18 -5.38 -23.13 -28.76
C GLY A 18 -4.10 -23.88 -28.37
N LEU A 19 -3.37 -24.41 -29.35
CA LEU A 19 -2.10 -25.11 -29.12
C LEU A 19 -1.03 -24.22 -28.47
N LEU A 20 -1.06 -22.91 -28.72
CA LEU A 20 -0.18 -21.94 -28.08
C LEU A 20 -0.61 -21.60 -26.65
N PHE A 21 -1.89 -21.31 -26.43
CA PHE A 21 -2.38 -20.79 -25.14
C PHE A 21 -2.63 -21.87 -24.10
N ILE A 22 -2.91 -23.11 -24.48
CA ILE A 22 -3.06 -24.21 -23.51
C ILE A 22 -1.78 -24.43 -22.69
N PRO A 23 -0.58 -24.64 -23.29
CA PRO A 23 0.63 -24.86 -22.50
C PRO A 23 1.03 -23.62 -21.69
N ILE A 24 0.83 -22.42 -22.22
CA ILE A 24 1.06 -21.16 -21.47
C ILE A 24 0.12 -21.09 -20.27
N GLY A 25 -1.16 -21.38 -20.45
CA GLY A 25 -2.16 -21.41 -19.38
C GLY A 25 -1.82 -22.43 -18.29
N LEU A 26 -1.42 -23.64 -18.68
CA LEU A 26 -0.96 -24.68 -17.74
C LEU A 26 0.28 -24.25 -16.97
N ALA A 27 1.26 -23.62 -17.64
CA ALA A 27 2.45 -23.10 -16.99
C ALA A 27 2.12 -21.98 -15.98
N CYS A 28 1.27 -21.03 -16.36
CA CYS A 28 0.80 -19.96 -15.48
C CYS A 28 0.02 -20.51 -14.28
N TYR A 29 -0.87 -21.48 -14.49
CA TYR A 29 -1.64 -22.13 -13.43
C TYR A 29 -0.73 -22.87 -12.44
N ALA A 30 0.22 -23.66 -12.95
CA ALA A 30 1.19 -24.35 -12.12
C ALA A 30 2.10 -23.40 -11.34
N ALA A 31 2.46 -22.25 -11.92
CA ALA A 31 3.23 -21.21 -11.23
C ALA A 31 2.39 -20.52 -10.13
N SER A 32 1.12 -20.22 -10.40
CA SER A 32 0.21 -19.58 -9.45
C SER A 32 -0.05 -20.46 -8.22
N ASN A 33 -0.29 -21.76 -8.41
CA ASN A 33 -0.55 -22.70 -7.30
C ASN A 33 0.67 -22.95 -6.40
N LYS A 34 1.88 -22.53 -6.79
CA LYS A 34 3.07 -22.63 -5.93
C LYS A 34 3.13 -21.50 -4.90
N VAL A 35 2.36 -20.43 -5.09
CA VAL A 35 2.33 -19.30 -4.17
C VAL A 35 1.49 -19.70 -2.95
N PHE A 36 2.09 -19.65 -1.77
CA PHE A 36 1.41 -19.89 -0.51
C PHE A 36 1.16 -18.56 0.19
N GLU A 37 -0.12 -18.23 0.42
CA GLU A 37 -0.58 -16.98 1.00
C GLU A 37 -1.34 -17.23 2.31
N VAL A 38 -1.22 -16.30 3.25
CA VAL A 38 -2.02 -16.28 4.48
C VAL A 38 -2.66 -14.90 4.62
N VAL A 39 -3.99 -14.85 4.53
CA VAL A 39 -4.79 -13.63 4.69
C VAL A 39 -5.45 -13.63 6.07
N TYR A 40 -5.35 -12.51 6.79
CA TYR A 40 -5.98 -12.35 8.09
C TYR A 40 -6.60 -10.96 8.26
N ARG A 41 -7.89 -10.93 8.59
CA ARG A 41 -8.65 -9.70 8.82
C ARG A 41 -8.67 -9.33 10.30
N TYR A 42 -8.16 -8.14 10.66
CA TYR A 42 -7.98 -7.72 12.06
C TYR A 42 -8.82 -6.52 12.52
N ASP A 43 -9.49 -5.80 11.62
CA ASP A 43 -10.28 -4.59 11.90
C ASP A 43 -11.36 -4.75 12.98
N THR A 44 -11.94 -5.94 13.12
CA THR A 44 -12.96 -6.26 14.15
C THR A 44 -12.38 -6.95 15.39
N LYS A 45 -11.15 -7.47 15.31
CA LYS A 45 -10.48 -8.18 16.40
C LYS A 45 -9.70 -7.23 17.31
N CYS A 46 -9.17 -6.16 16.73
CA CYS A 46 -8.36 -5.18 17.46
C CYS A 46 -9.19 -4.06 18.13
N VAL A 47 -10.49 -3.96 17.82
CA VAL A 47 -11.38 -3.01 18.47
C VAL A 47 -12.06 -3.69 19.68
N PRO A 48 -12.00 -3.10 20.89
CA PRO A 48 -12.70 -3.60 22.06
C PRO A 48 -14.21 -3.77 21.83
N LYS A 49 -14.82 -4.81 22.42
CA LYS A 49 -16.25 -5.12 22.22
C LYS A 49 -17.19 -3.96 22.55
N ASN A 50 -16.88 -3.18 23.58
CA ASN A 50 -17.63 -1.99 23.99
C ASN A 50 -17.52 -0.81 23.01
N MET A 51 -16.53 -0.81 22.12
CA MET A 51 -16.28 0.26 21.15
C MET A 51 -16.59 -0.16 19.70
N LEU A 52 -17.14 -1.36 19.47
CA LEU A 52 -17.46 -1.84 18.12
C LEU A 52 -18.46 -0.95 17.37
N HIS A 53 -19.38 -0.31 18.09
CA HIS A 53 -20.36 0.63 17.54
C HIS A 53 -19.79 2.06 17.38
N ASN A 54 -18.67 2.38 18.02
CA ASN A 54 -18.00 3.69 17.92
C ASN A 54 -16.50 3.52 17.60
N LYS A 55 -16.22 2.94 16.42
CA LYS A 55 -14.85 2.71 15.95
C LYS A 55 -14.07 4.01 15.76
N VAL A 56 -14.72 5.07 15.27
CA VAL A 56 -14.11 6.38 15.03
C VAL A 56 -13.63 6.98 16.35
N GLY A 57 -14.46 6.98 17.39
CA GLY A 57 -14.08 7.44 18.72
C GLY A 57 -12.92 6.63 19.33
N TYR A 58 -12.88 5.32 19.11
CA TYR A 58 -11.75 4.48 19.53
C TYR A 58 -10.44 4.85 18.81
N ILE A 59 -10.49 5.05 17.49
CA ILE A 59 -9.32 5.41 16.67
C ILE A 59 -8.79 6.80 17.05
N GLN A 60 -9.68 7.78 17.25
CA GLN A 60 -9.30 9.17 17.53
C GLN A 60 -8.84 9.40 18.98
N ASN A 61 -9.21 8.54 19.92
CA ASN A 61 -8.82 8.70 21.32
C ASN A 61 -7.35 8.33 21.55
N ALA A 62 -6.49 9.33 21.68
CA ALA A 62 -5.04 9.15 21.89
C ALA A 62 -4.69 8.45 23.22
N SER A 63 -5.54 8.53 24.25
CA SER A 63 -5.30 7.93 25.56
C SER A 63 -5.49 6.42 25.58
N ILE A 64 -6.17 5.84 24.58
CA ILE A 64 -6.42 4.41 24.49
C ILE A 64 -5.28 3.74 23.72
N ASN A 65 -4.69 2.71 24.34
CA ASN A 65 -3.71 1.84 23.68
C ASN A 65 -4.38 1.03 22.55
N LYS A 66 -3.76 1.07 21.36
CA LYS A 66 -4.22 0.42 20.13
C LYS A 66 -3.40 -0.82 19.77
N THR A 67 -2.44 -1.21 20.60
CA THR A 67 -1.66 -2.43 20.41
C THR A 67 -2.58 -3.64 20.42
N CYS A 68 -2.51 -4.42 19.33
CA CYS A 68 -3.31 -5.62 19.13
C CYS A 68 -2.38 -6.78 18.79
N THR A 69 -2.48 -7.87 19.57
CA THR A 69 -1.68 -9.08 19.35
C THR A 69 -2.56 -10.18 18.78
N ILE A 70 -2.15 -10.73 17.64
CA ILE A 70 -2.89 -11.77 16.92
C ILE A 70 -1.98 -12.98 16.77
N ASN A 71 -2.51 -14.16 17.11
CA ASN A 71 -1.85 -15.43 16.87
C ASN A 71 -2.25 -15.97 15.49
N LEU A 72 -1.34 -15.87 14.52
CA LEU A 72 -1.51 -16.42 13.18
C LEU A 72 -0.97 -17.84 13.12
N LYS A 73 -1.78 -18.79 12.64
CA LYS A 73 -1.34 -20.16 12.36
C LYS A 73 -0.88 -20.25 10.91
N ILE A 74 0.39 -20.58 10.71
CA ILE A 74 0.98 -20.77 9.38
C ILE A 74 1.13 -22.29 9.16
N PRO A 75 0.22 -22.92 8.40
CA PRO A 75 0.20 -24.39 8.27
C PRO A 75 1.40 -24.95 7.50
N ASN A 76 1.94 -24.18 6.55
CA ASN A 76 3.04 -24.61 5.69
C ASN A 76 4.24 -23.66 5.81
N ALA A 77 5.45 -24.20 5.72
CA ALA A 77 6.66 -23.37 5.73
C ALA A 77 6.69 -22.43 4.51
N MET A 78 6.78 -21.13 4.76
CA MET A 78 6.92 -20.12 3.71
C MET A 78 8.38 -20.03 3.25
N LYS A 79 8.61 -20.17 1.94
CA LYS A 79 9.96 -20.01 1.36
C LYS A 79 10.26 -18.52 1.17
N ARG A 80 11.52 -18.12 1.40
CA ARG A 80 11.99 -16.75 1.11
C ARG A 80 11.94 -16.47 -0.41
N PRO A 81 11.71 -15.23 -0.85
CA PRO A 81 11.33 -14.06 -0.05
C PRO A 81 9.86 -14.09 0.41
N ILE A 82 9.59 -13.57 1.60
CA ILE A 82 8.24 -13.43 2.15
C ILE A 82 7.86 -11.96 2.07
N PHE A 83 6.72 -11.66 1.46
CA PHE A 83 6.18 -10.31 1.34
C PHE A 83 4.99 -10.15 2.30
N ILE A 84 4.84 -8.94 2.84
CA ILE A 84 3.75 -8.57 3.73
C ILE A 84 2.97 -7.46 3.05
N TYR A 85 1.67 -7.66 2.92
CA TYR A 85 0.75 -6.70 2.33
C TYR A 85 -0.32 -6.34 3.36
N TYR A 86 -0.73 -5.07 3.38
CA TYR A 86 -1.97 -4.65 4.01
C TYR A 86 -3.06 -4.58 2.94
N GLN A 87 -4.29 -4.90 3.34
CA GLN A 87 -5.46 -4.83 2.47
C GLN A 87 -6.48 -3.90 3.10
N LEU A 88 -6.98 -2.95 2.31
CA LEU A 88 -8.08 -2.08 2.69
C LEU A 88 -9.33 -2.51 1.93
N ASP A 89 -10.46 -2.57 2.64
CA ASP A 89 -11.77 -2.78 2.05
C ASP A 89 -12.59 -1.49 2.16
N ARG A 90 -13.41 -1.19 1.14
CA ARG A 90 -14.27 0.01 1.06
C ARG A 90 -13.50 1.34 1.19
N PHE A 91 -12.26 1.38 0.71
CA PHE A 91 -11.47 2.61 0.59
C PHE A 91 -11.22 2.93 -0.89
N TYR A 92 -11.98 3.88 -1.43
CA TYR A 92 -12.05 4.16 -2.87
C TYR A 92 -10.98 5.15 -3.33
N GLN A 93 -9.75 4.67 -3.50
CA GLN A 93 -8.64 5.49 -4.03
C GLN A 93 -8.83 5.92 -5.48
N ASN A 94 -9.64 5.19 -6.26
CA ASN A 94 -9.90 5.49 -7.66
C ASN A 94 -10.91 6.63 -7.90
N HIS A 95 -11.48 7.22 -6.85
CA HIS A 95 -12.37 8.36 -7.02
C HIS A 95 -11.62 9.53 -7.67
N ARG A 96 -12.09 10.04 -8.82
CA ARG A 96 -11.38 11.03 -9.66
C ARG A 96 -10.72 12.16 -8.86
N ARG A 97 -11.47 12.82 -7.96
CA ARG A 97 -10.95 13.94 -7.15
C ARG A 97 -9.89 13.52 -6.13
N TYR A 98 -9.97 12.29 -5.61
CA TYR A 98 -8.97 11.76 -4.71
C TYR A 98 -7.71 11.40 -5.50
N ALA A 99 -7.88 10.64 -6.60
CA ALA A 99 -6.80 10.14 -7.43
C ALA A 99 -5.99 11.23 -8.13
N THR A 100 -6.50 12.45 -8.25
CA THR A 100 -5.77 13.60 -8.79
C THR A 100 -5.29 14.57 -7.71
N SER A 101 -5.51 14.26 -6.42
CA SER A 101 -5.19 15.17 -5.31
C SER A 101 -3.77 14.99 -4.81
N PHE A 102 -2.82 15.42 -5.64
CA PHE A 102 -1.39 15.55 -5.36
C PHE A 102 -0.73 16.43 -6.42
N ASN A 103 0.50 16.88 -6.19
CA ASN A 103 1.27 17.67 -7.16
C ASN A 103 2.63 17.00 -7.43
N ILE A 104 2.83 16.48 -8.65
CA ILE A 104 4.06 15.77 -9.04
C ILE A 104 5.29 16.67 -8.99
N ALA A 105 5.15 17.93 -9.41
CA ALA A 105 6.24 18.88 -9.42
C ALA A 105 6.74 19.14 -7.99
N GLN A 106 5.79 19.29 -7.04
CA GLN A 106 6.08 19.41 -5.61
C GLN A 106 6.82 18.20 -5.05
N LEU A 107 6.45 16.98 -5.46
CA LEU A 107 7.11 15.76 -5.00
C LEU A 107 8.57 15.64 -5.48
N SER A 108 8.90 16.31 -6.59
CA SER A 108 10.16 16.13 -7.32
C SER A 108 11.18 17.26 -7.07
N ASP A 109 10.73 18.51 -7.05
CA ASP A 109 11.60 19.69 -7.00
C ASP A 109 11.28 20.58 -5.78
N PRO A 110 12.28 20.86 -4.91
CA PRO A 110 12.11 21.77 -3.77
C PRO A 110 11.61 23.18 -4.14
N LYS A 111 11.86 23.64 -5.38
CA LYS A 111 11.40 24.96 -5.85
C LYS A 111 9.88 25.03 -6.01
N GLU A 112 9.23 23.89 -6.19
CA GLU A 112 7.78 23.77 -6.40
C GLU A 112 7.00 23.62 -5.09
N GLU A 113 7.70 23.54 -3.94
CA GLU A 113 7.09 23.40 -2.61
C GLU A 113 6.16 24.56 -2.23
N ALA A 114 6.45 25.76 -2.72
CA ALA A 114 5.71 26.99 -2.44
C ALA A 114 4.92 27.53 -3.66
N ASN A 115 4.78 26.74 -4.73
CA ASN A 115 4.09 27.19 -5.93
C ASN A 115 2.60 27.48 -5.62
N ALA A 116 2.05 28.54 -6.22
CA ALA A 116 0.69 29.04 -5.96
C ALA A 116 -0.41 28.16 -6.59
N ASP A 117 -0.09 27.31 -7.57
CA ASP A 117 -1.05 26.47 -8.30
C ASP A 117 -1.23 25.06 -7.70
N ILE A 118 -1.30 24.96 -6.37
CA ILE A 118 -1.60 23.72 -5.63
C ILE A 118 -3.12 23.41 -5.64
N LYS A 119 -3.86 23.83 -6.69
CA LYS A 119 -5.33 23.66 -6.78
C LYS A 119 -5.74 22.19 -6.75
N ASP A 120 -4.94 21.32 -7.36
CA ASP A 120 -5.23 19.89 -7.44
C ASP A 120 -5.12 19.20 -6.07
N CYS A 121 -4.25 19.69 -5.18
CA CYS A 121 -4.11 19.17 -3.83
C CYS A 121 -5.21 19.62 -2.85
N LYS A 122 -6.22 20.38 -3.28
CA LYS A 122 -7.31 20.75 -2.37
C LYS A 122 -8.08 19.51 -1.88
N PRO A 123 -8.59 19.52 -0.64
CA PRO A 123 -8.49 20.60 0.35
C PRO A 123 -7.16 20.65 1.11
N GLU A 124 -6.36 19.57 1.09
CA GLU A 124 -5.13 19.40 1.87
C GLU A 124 -3.89 20.02 1.20
N ALA A 125 -4.07 21.22 0.66
CA ALA A 125 -3.04 22.02 0.02
C ALA A 125 -2.23 22.84 1.04
N TYR A 126 -2.91 23.35 2.06
CA TYR A 126 -2.37 24.29 3.03
C TYR A 126 -2.73 23.88 4.45
N ALA A 127 -1.80 24.06 5.37
CA ALA A 127 -2.04 24.00 6.79
C ALA A 127 -2.70 25.31 7.27
N ALA A 128 -2.89 25.43 8.59
CA ALA A 128 -3.38 26.66 9.20
C ALA A 128 -2.57 27.88 8.74
N LYS A 129 -3.25 29.02 8.58
CA LYS A 129 -2.66 30.31 8.15
C LYS A 129 -2.07 30.31 6.73
N GLY A 130 -2.50 29.39 5.86
CA GLY A 130 -2.14 29.41 4.43
C GLY A 130 -0.73 28.90 4.13
N ILE A 131 -0.10 28.20 5.08
CA ILE A 131 1.25 27.65 4.90
C ILE A 131 1.17 26.36 4.06
N PRO A 132 1.92 26.21 2.97
CA PRO A 132 1.87 25.01 2.13
C PRO A 132 2.20 23.72 2.90
N VAL A 133 1.50 22.64 2.55
CA VAL A 133 1.79 21.28 3.03
C VAL A 133 2.66 20.57 2.00
N VAL A 134 3.67 19.84 2.47
CA VAL A 134 4.53 18.98 1.63
C VAL A 134 4.59 17.59 2.27
N PRO A 135 4.27 16.51 1.53
CA PRO A 135 3.53 16.50 0.27
C PRO A 135 2.07 16.93 0.45
N CYS A 136 1.52 17.68 -0.49
CA CYS A 136 0.12 18.12 -0.47
C CYS A 136 -0.85 17.06 -1.02
N GLY A 137 -2.13 17.23 -0.68
CA GLY A 137 -3.24 16.51 -1.31
C GLY A 137 -3.78 15.31 -0.53
N LEU A 138 -5.00 14.89 -0.87
CA LEU A 138 -5.74 13.86 -0.15
C LEU A 138 -5.07 12.50 -0.20
N VAL A 139 -4.37 12.17 -1.29
CA VAL A 139 -3.67 10.89 -1.42
C VAL A 139 -2.63 10.78 -0.31
N ALA A 140 -1.70 11.74 -0.24
CA ALA A 140 -0.69 11.74 0.80
C ALA A 140 -1.33 11.90 2.20
N TRP A 141 -2.28 12.82 2.36
CA TRP A 141 -2.90 13.12 3.65
C TRP A 141 -3.63 11.92 4.30
N SER A 142 -4.10 10.96 3.52
CA SER A 142 -4.76 9.76 4.04
C SER A 142 -3.83 8.56 4.18
N LEU A 143 -2.51 8.78 4.24
CA LEU A 143 -1.47 7.74 4.36
C LEU A 143 -1.84 6.66 5.39
N PHE A 144 -1.75 5.40 4.98
CA PHE A 144 -1.94 4.27 5.89
C PHE A 144 -0.97 4.33 7.08
N ASN A 145 -1.46 4.07 8.30
CA ASN A 145 -0.73 4.38 9.53
C ASN A 145 -0.60 3.24 10.54
N ASP A 146 -1.11 2.05 10.26
CA ASP A 146 -0.87 0.92 11.16
C ASP A 146 0.59 0.46 11.08
N THR A 147 1.08 -0.07 12.19
CA THR A 147 2.43 -0.61 12.29
C THR A 147 2.36 -2.07 12.72
N TYR A 148 3.19 -2.90 12.09
CA TYR A 148 3.21 -4.34 12.32
C TYR A 148 4.58 -4.77 12.85
N SER A 149 4.56 -5.70 13.80
CA SER A 149 5.73 -6.45 14.24
C SER A 149 5.35 -7.92 14.30
N PHE A 150 6.30 -8.79 13.96
CA PHE A 150 6.07 -10.23 13.90
C PHE A 150 7.04 -10.92 14.84
N ALA A 151 6.55 -11.98 15.50
CA ALA A 151 7.38 -12.88 16.26
C ALA A 151 6.88 -14.31 16.05
N ARG A 152 7.79 -15.27 16.05
CA ARG A 152 7.46 -16.70 15.97
C ARG A 152 7.92 -17.44 17.22
N ARG A 153 7.22 -18.52 17.53
CA ARG A 153 7.64 -19.50 18.54
C ARG A 153 7.96 -20.81 17.84
N PRO A 154 9.23 -21.10 17.53
CA PRO A 154 9.58 -22.36 16.90
C PRO A 154 9.33 -23.52 17.88
N ARG A 155 8.76 -24.62 17.39
CA ARG A 155 8.78 -25.89 18.13
C ARG A 155 10.22 -26.42 18.11
N ARG A 156 10.78 -26.73 19.28
CA ARG A 156 12.08 -27.40 19.41
C ARG A 156 11.86 -28.81 19.96
N ALA A 157 12.77 -29.73 19.65
CA ALA A 157 12.79 -31.06 20.25
C ALA A 157 12.97 -30.90 21.78
N GLY A 158 11.92 -31.14 22.56
CA GLY A 158 11.91 -30.97 24.01
C GLY A 158 10.98 -29.87 24.56
N GLY A 159 10.31 -29.06 23.72
CA GLY A 159 9.30 -28.10 24.20
C GLY A 159 9.03 -26.87 23.31
N ILE A 160 8.33 -25.90 23.88
CA ILE A 160 8.09 -24.59 23.25
C ILE A 160 9.38 -23.77 23.36
N GLY A 161 10.01 -23.44 22.22
CA GLY A 161 11.16 -22.54 22.19
C GLY A 161 10.78 -21.10 22.57
N GLY A 162 11.77 -20.29 22.92
CA GLY A 162 11.60 -18.85 23.19
C GLY A 162 11.00 -18.09 22.00
N VAL A 163 10.47 -16.90 22.28
CA VAL A 163 9.91 -16.00 21.25
C VAL A 163 11.06 -15.41 20.43
N GLU A 164 11.01 -15.59 19.11
CA GLU A 164 11.97 -15.05 18.15
C GLU A 164 11.30 -13.90 17.38
N ALA A 165 11.83 -12.69 17.49
CA ALA A 165 11.37 -11.53 16.73
C ALA A 165 11.77 -11.66 15.25
N LEU A 166 10.83 -11.39 14.34
CA LEU A 166 11.06 -11.39 12.90
C LEU A 166 11.22 -9.95 12.42
N ARG A 167 12.36 -9.64 11.82
CA ARG A 167 12.64 -8.31 11.27
C ARG A 167 11.81 -8.07 10.00
N VAL A 168 11.00 -7.03 10.01
CA VAL A 168 10.30 -6.53 8.81
C VAL A 168 11.19 -5.51 8.11
N ILE A 169 11.46 -5.74 6.83
CA ILE A 169 12.23 -4.81 6.00
C ILE A 169 11.24 -3.86 5.32
N LYS A 170 11.40 -2.55 5.54
CA LYS A 170 10.57 -1.49 4.96
C LYS A 170 11.27 -0.72 3.83
N SER A 171 12.49 -1.11 3.48
CA SER A 171 13.29 -0.55 2.39
C SER A 171 13.30 -1.49 1.18
N GLY A 172 13.41 -0.95 -0.03
CA GLY A 172 13.38 -1.72 -1.27
C GLY A 172 11.99 -2.27 -1.63
N ILE A 173 10.92 -1.64 -1.13
CA ILE A 173 9.51 -2.03 -1.36
C ILE A 173 8.84 -1.21 -2.47
N SER A 174 9.41 -0.05 -2.80
CA SER A 174 8.99 0.81 -3.91
C SER A 174 9.73 0.47 -5.21
N TRP A 175 9.27 1.01 -6.33
CA TRP A 175 10.01 0.88 -7.58
C TRP A 175 11.25 1.77 -7.56
N ARG A 176 12.32 1.31 -8.21
CA ARG A 176 13.58 2.08 -8.30
C ARG A 176 13.35 3.44 -8.98
N SER A 177 12.52 3.49 -10.01
CA SER A 177 12.16 4.73 -10.71
C SER A 177 11.45 5.74 -9.81
N GLU A 178 10.64 5.29 -8.83
CA GLU A 178 10.00 6.18 -7.87
C GLU A 178 11.05 6.87 -6.98
N ARG A 179 11.98 6.09 -6.43
CA ARG A 179 13.06 6.59 -5.57
C ARG A 179 14.04 7.51 -6.29
N GLU A 180 14.30 7.26 -7.57
CA GLU A 180 15.35 7.97 -8.32
C GLU A 180 14.83 9.13 -9.17
N ARG A 181 13.56 9.11 -9.60
CA ARG A 181 13.03 10.07 -10.58
C ARG A 181 11.75 10.79 -10.14
N LEU A 182 10.87 10.16 -9.37
CA LEU A 182 9.56 10.74 -9.03
C LEU A 182 9.56 11.51 -7.71
N PHE A 183 10.31 11.02 -6.73
CA PHE A 183 10.42 11.66 -5.42
C PHE A 183 11.80 12.29 -5.25
N GLY A 184 11.82 13.58 -4.93
CA GLY A 184 13.04 14.39 -4.84
C GLY A 184 13.88 14.03 -3.61
N LYS A 185 15.21 14.01 -3.79
CA LYS A 185 16.20 13.78 -2.72
C LYS A 185 16.36 14.95 -1.75
N HIS A 186 15.84 16.11 -2.13
CA HIS A 186 15.93 17.35 -1.36
C HIS A 186 14.56 17.91 -0.98
N VAL A 187 13.49 17.15 -1.23
CA VAL A 187 12.12 17.49 -0.81
C VAL A 187 11.84 16.77 0.49
N TYR A 188 11.47 17.52 1.53
CA TYR A 188 11.22 16.98 2.87
C TYR A 188 9.77 17.27 3.29
N PRO A 189 9.16 16.41 4.12
CA PRO A 189 7.84 16.69 4.67
C PRO A 189 7.81 18.01 5.45
N LYS A 190 6.83 18.87 5.14
CA LYS A 190 6.62 20.17 5.79
C LYS A 190 5.14 20.37 6.12
N ASN A 191 4.85 20.77 7.35
CA ASN A 191 3.47 21.05 7.84
C ASN A 191 2.46 19.90 7.66
N PHE A 192 2.94 18.69 7.39
CA PHE A 192 2.12 17.52 7.09
C PHE A 192 1.50 16.94 8.37
N GLN A 193 0.19 16.69 8.37
CA GLN A 193 -0.58 16.21 9.54
C GLN A 193 -0.42 17.08 10.81
N ASN A 194 -0.18 18.38 10.64
CA ASN A 194 0.03 19.33 11.74
C ASN A 194 -1.24 20.11 12.14
N GLY A 195 -2.38 19.82 11.50
CA GLY A 195 -3.67 20.44 11.79
C GLY A 195 -4.42 19.77 12.94
N SER A 196 -5.60 20.33 13.27
CA SER A 196 -6.55 19.69 14.19
C SER A 196 -7.15 18.40 13.61
N LEU A 197 -7.28 18.34 12.28
CA LEU A 197 -7.68 17.15 11.57
C LEU A 197 -6.44 16.37 11.12
N VAL A 198 -6.40 15.08 11.47
CA VAL A 198 -5.35 14.14 11.07
C VAL A 198 -6.00 13.07 10.20
N GLY A 199 -5.47 12.90 8.98
CA GLY A 199 -6.03 11.97 7.99
C GLY A 199 -5.46 10.58 8.03
N GLY A 200 -4.23 10.44 8.52
CA GLY A 200 -3.50 9.19 8.43
C GLY A 200 -2.14 9.26 9.12
N GLY A 201 -1.16 8.64 8.49
CA GLY A 201 0.19 8.46 9.00
C GLY A 201 0.98 9.76 8.94
N ARG A 202 2.01 9.84 9.79
CA ARG A 202 2.98 10.93 9.77
C ARG A 202 4.23 10.49 9.02
N LEU A 203 4.86 11.47 8.38
CA LEU A 203 6.15 11.31 7.71
C LEU A 203 7.27 11.80 8.62
N ASP A 204 8.48 11.27 8.42
CA ASP A 204 9.68 11.70 9.13
C ASP A 204 10.21 13.01 8.49
N PRO A 205 10.16 14.16 9.20
CA PRO A 205 10.62 15.43 8.64
C PRO A 205 12.14 15.47 8.40
N ARG A 206 12.90 14.49 8.93
CA ARG A 206 14.36 14.39 8.74
C ARG A 206 14.75 13.52 7.54
N LYS A 207 13.79 12.88 6.88
CA LYS A 207 14.03 12.05 5.70
C LYS A 207 13.41 12.68 4.46
N PRO A 208 14.13 12.71 3.33
CA PRO A 208 13.56 13.19 2.08
C PRO A 208 12.47 12.23 1.60
N LEU A 209 11.55 12.74 0.77
CA LEU A 209 10.47 11.91 0.22
C LEU A 209 11.00 10.71 -0.56
N SER A 210 12.18 10.83 -1.20
CA SER A 210 12.87 9.75 -1.91
C SER A 210 13.27 8.55 -1.03
N GLU A 211 13.25 8.69 0.29
CA GLU A 211 13.59 7.61 1.24
C GLU A 211 12.36 7.06 1.99
N GLN A 212 11.18 7.66 1.78
CA GLN A 212 9.95 7.25 2.45
C GLN A 212 9.15 6.29 1.58
N GLU A 213 9.63 5.06 1.45
CA GLU A 213 9.06 4.10 0.51
C GLU A 213 7.61 3.68 0.82
N GLU A 214 7.19 3.72 2.08
CA GLU A 214 5.78 3.47 2.47
C GLU A 214 4.85 4.55 1.87
N LEU A 215 5.30 5.82 1.82
CA LEU A 215 4.59 6.89 1.12
C LEU A 215 4.52 6.60 -0.39
N MET A 216 5.63 6.18 -1.01
CA MET A 216 5.65 5.88 -2.44
C MET A 216 4.69 4.75 -2.82
N VAL A 217 4.66 3.69 -2.01
CA VAL A 217 3.70 2.58 -2.17
C VAL A 217 2.27 3.11 -2.05
N TRP A 218 2.00 4.00 -1.09
CA TRP A 218 0.67 4.57 -0.89
C TRP A 218 0.22 5.54 -2.00
N MET A 219 1.15 6.33 -2.53
CA MET A 219 0.88 7.29 -3.61
C MET A 219 0.54 6.61 -4.94
N ARG A 220 0.81 5.29 -5.08
CA ARG A 220 0.26 4.45 -6.15
C ARG A 220 -1.19 4.10 -5.84
N THR A 221 -2.10 4.98 -6.24
CA THR A 221 -3.54 4.77 -6.08
C THR A 221 -3.99 3.46 -6.73
N ALA A 222 -4.68 2.62 -5.96
CA ALA A 222 -5.30 1.41 -6.49
C ALA A 222 -6.42 1.74 -7.48
N ALA A 223 -6.60 0.85 -8.48
CA ALA A 223 -7.61 0.95 -9.53
C ALA A 223 -8.95 0.32 -9.11
#